data_AF-A0AAV5C351-F1
#
_entry.id   AF-A0AAV5C351-F1
#
_cell.length_a   1.000
_cell.length_b   1.000
_cell.length_c   1.000
_cell.angle_alpha   90.00
_cell.angle_beta   90.00
_cell.angle_gamma   90.00
#
_symmetry.space_group_name_H-M   'P 1'
#
loop_
_entity.id
_entity.type
_entity.pdbx_description
1 polymer ?
#
loop_
_entity_poly.entity_id
_entity_poly.type
_entity_poly.pdbx_seq_one_letter_code
_entity_poly.pdbx_strand_id
1 'polypeptide(L)'
;MHADDFQQDRYGVVSRLRDGGYSDDMTLAAIAGEHKRLISSPPVAVFPHPLASDLSFPRYWNYLRKQTFVLESYVSKVNWMMNRALFTSHCYLSWGFVWPYIMALVHVLTALRAPYSEIVKEASDSSCGLKLVSCLFICTLTELVSMWNLTKVEIQLCNMLSPEGPKVSLGSYNWGLVFIAVLVDNFLYPISAFRSHFSQSINWSGIRYYLRNGKINKVQTTYSMS
;
A
#
# COMPACT_ATOMS: atom_id res chain seq x y z
N MET A 1 7.79 0.20 -23.72
CA MET A 1 8.79 -0.88 -23.86
C MET A 1 8.22 -1.87 -24.84
N HIS A 2 8.97 -2.25 -25.88
CA HIS A 2 8.51 -3.23 -26.88
C HIS A 2 9.22 -4.58 -26.69
N ALA A 3 8.66 -5.65 -27.27
CA ALA A 3 9.27 -6.98 -27.21
C ALA A 3 10.70 -6.99 -27.77
N ASP A 4 10.95 -6.20 -28.82
CA ASP A 4 12.29 -6.04 -29.41
C ASP A 4 13.31 -5.44 -28.43
N ASP A 5 12.86 -4.56 -27.53
CA ASP A 5 13.74 -3.98 -26.50
C ASP A 5 14.23 -5.08 -25.55
N PHE A 6 13.40 -6.09 -25.29
CA PHE A 6 13.76 -7.25 -24.47
C PHE A 6 14.67 -8.24 -25.21
N GLN A 7 14.35 -8.57 -26.47
CA GLN A 7 15.12 -9.53 -27.26
C GLN A 7 16.55 -9.06 -27.55
N GLN A 8 16.73 -7.75 -27.76
CA GLN A 8 18.03 -7.17 -28.11
C GLN A 8 18.75 -6.55 -26.90
N ASP A 9 18.26 -6.75 -25.68
CA ASP A 9 18.73 -6.10 -24.44
C ASP A 9 18.90 -4.56 -24.60
N ARG A 10 18.00 -3.92 -25.35
CA ARG A 10 18.05 -2.46 -25.52
C ARG A 10 17.81 -1.81 -24.17
N TYR A 11 18.54 -0.74 -23.89
CA TYR A 11 18.47 -0.03 -22.61
C TYR A 11 18.88 -0.89 -21.40
N GLY A 12 19.50 -2.05 -21.64
CA GLY A 12 19.94 -2.98 -20.60
C GLY A 12 18.79 -3.62 -19.82
N VAL A 13 17.63 -3.85 -20.44
CA VAL A 13 16.45 -4.44 -19.78
C VAL A 13 16.75 -5.82 -19.19
N VAL A 14 17.31 -6.72 -19.99
CA VAL A 14 17.63 -8.10 -19.58
C VAL A 14 18.82 -8.10 -18.63
N SER A 15 19.86 -7.33 -18.92
CA SER A 15 21.05 -7.24 -18.06
C SER A 15 20.73 -6.72 -16.66
N ARG A 16 19.88 -5.70 -16.54
CA ARG A 16 19.46 -5.13 -15.25
C ARG A 16 18.51 -6.05 -14.47
N LEU A 17 17.63 -6.79 -15.14
CA LEU A 17 16.81 -7.81 -14.48
C LEU A 17 17.68 -8.95 -13.95
N ARG A 18 18.68 -9.39 -14.73
CA ARG A 18 19.65 -10.42 -14.31
C ARG A 18 20.56 -9.96 -13.17
N ASP A 19 20.85 -8.67 -13.07
CA ASP A 19 21.67 -8.07 -12.02
C ASP A 19 20.95 -7.94 -10.65
N GLY A 20 19.91 -8.76 -10.43
CA GLY A 20 19.26 -8.92 -9.15
C GLY A 20 18.07 -7.99 -8.90
N GLY A 21 17.42 -7.48 -9.95
CA GLY A 21 16.11 -6.84 -9.83
C GLY A 21 15.07 -7.83 -9.28
N TYR A 22 14.21 -7.38 -8.35
CA TYR A 22 13.20 -8.25 -7.73
C TYR A 22 11.81 -8.11 -8.36
N SER A 23 11.37 -6.87 -8.63
CA SER A 23 10.09 -6.58 -9.25
C SER A 23 10.31 -6.19 -10.71
N ASP A 24 9.81 -7.02 -11.62
CA ASP A 24 9.89 -6.77 -13.05
C ASP A 24 9.22 -5.44 -13.40
N ASP A 25 8.03 -5.18 -12.86
CA ASP A 25 7.25 -3.96 -13.12
C ASP A 25 7.99 -2.70 -12.66
N MET A 26 8.49 -2.67 -11.43
CA MET A 26 9.21 -1.51 -10.91
C MET A 26 10.57 -1.33 -11.59
N THR A 27 11.24 -2.42 -11.95
CA THR A 27 12.49 -2.38 -12.70
C THR A 27 12.27 -1.81 -14.09
N LEU A 28 11.27 -2.31 -14.81
CA LEU A 28 10.90 -1.82 -16.15
C LEU A 28 10.45 -0.36 -16.10
N ALA A 29 9.66 0.03 -15.10
CA ALA A 29 9.25 1.42 -14.91
C ALA A 29 10.45 2.34 -14.68
N ALA A 30 11.41 1.92 -13.86
CA ALA A 30 12.64 2.69 -13.61
C ALA A 30 13.49 2.84 -14.87
N ILE A 31 13.67 1.76 -15.65
CA ILE A 31 14.42 1.80 -16.92
C ILE A 31 13.70 2.71 -17.93
N ALA A 32 12.38 2.58 -18.05
CA ALA A 32 11.59 3.43 -18.94
C ALA A 32 11.72 4.91 -18.55
N GLY A 33 11.64 5.23 -17.26
CA GLY A 33 11.82 6.59 -16.74
C GLY A 33 13.22 7.16 -17.03
N GLU A 34 14.27 6.37 -16.82
CA GLU A 34 15.67 6.76 -17.11
C GLU A 34 15.88 7.09 -18.58
N HIS A 35 15.23 6.35 -19.48
CA HIS A 35 15.30 6.56 -20.92
C HIS A 35 14.17 7.42 -21.49
N LYS A 36 13.38 8.09 -20.64
CA LYS A 36 12.24 8.96 -21.01
C LYS A 36 11.26 8.27 -21.97
N ARG A 37 11.05 6.97 -21.79
CA ARG A 37 10.12 6.16 -22.58
C ARG A 37 8.73 6.25 -21.96
N LEU A 38 7.72 6.27 -22.81
CA LEU A 38 6.33 6.24 -22.38
C LEU A 38 6.00 4.86 -21.79
N ILE A 39 5.47 4.88 -20.57
CA ILE A 39 4.77 3.75 -19.95
C ILE A 39 3.29 3.97 -20.26
N SER A 40 2.65 3.00 -20.89
CA SER A 40 1.22 3.06 -21.23
C SER A 40 0.55 1.78 -20.76
N SER A 41 -0.53 1.93 -20.01
CA SER A 41 -1.44 0.85 -19.63
C SER A 41 -2.73 1.03 -20.43
N PRO A 42 -3.07 0.10 -21.33
CA PRO A 42 -4.30 0.20 -22.11
C PRO A 42 -5.53 0.30 -21.19
N PRO A 43 -6.51 1.17 -21.47
CA PRO A 43 -7.73 1.30 -20.65
C PRO A 43 -8.55 0.00 -20.53
N VAL A 44 -8.35 -0.93 -21.47
CA VAL A 44 -8.96 -2.26 -21.48
C VAL A 44 -8.20 -3.29 -20.65
N ALA A 45 -6.98 -2.98 -20.21
CA ALA A 45 -6.13 -3.88 -19.43
C ALA A 45 -6.35 -3.71 -17.92
N VAL A 46 -7.62 -3.69 -17.50
CA VAL A 46 -8.01 -3.67 -16.08
C VAL A 46 -8.51 -5.05 -15.70
N PHE A 47 -7.74 -5.74 -14.85
CA PHE A 47 -8.05 -7.10 -14.42
C PHE A 47 -8.30 -7.12 -12.92
N PRO A 48 -9.49 -7.56 -12.45
CA PRO A 48 -9.72 -7.73 -11.03
C PRO A 48 -8.84 -8.89 -10.52
N HIS A 49 -8.05 -8.63 -9.49
CA HIS A 49 -7.28 -9.66 -8.80
C HIS A 49 -8.04 -10.09 -7.54
N PRO A 50 -8.80 -11.21 -7.57
CA PRO A 50 -9.52 -11.67 -6.40
C PRO A 50 -8.52 -12.04 -5.30
N LEU A 51 -8.73 -11.49 -4.10
CA LEU A 51 -7.99 -11.92 -2.94
C LEU A 51 -8.33 -13.40 -2.64
N ALA A 52 -7.35 -14.15 -2.14
CA ALA A 52 -7.57 -15.51 -1.70
C ALA A 52 -8.68 -15.57 -0.65
N SER A 53 -9.51 -16.60 -0.63
CA SER A 53 -10.61 -16.75 0.34
C SER A 53 -10.12 -17.14 1.73
N ASP A 54 -8.93 -17.74 1.82
CA ASP A 54 -8.26 -18.15 3.07
C ASP A 54 -7.30 -17.05 3.56
N LEU A 55 -7.86 -15.90 3.92
CA LEU A 55 -7.12 -14.78 4.50
C LEU A 55 -6.84 -15.04 5.98
N SER A 56 -5.56 -15.11 6.32
CA SER A 56 -5.08 -15.09 7.70
C SER A 56 -4.14 -13.89 7.89
N PHE A 57 -4.02 -13.41 9.14
CA PHE A 57 -3.15 -12.28 9.44
C PHE A 57 -1.70 -12.48 8.96
N PRO A 58 -1.05 -13.66 9.09
CA PRO A 58 0.31 -13.86 8.56
C PRO A 58 0.40 -13.69 7.04
N ARG A 59 -0.65 -14.09 6.29
CA ARG A 59 -0.69 -13.91 4.84
C ARG A 59 -0.87 -12.44 4.46
N TYR A 60 -1.75 -11.74 5.16
CA TYR A 60 -1.90 -10.29 5.01
C TYR A 60 -0.60 -9.54 5.35
N TRP A 61 0.04 -9.88 6.47
CA TRP A 61 1.31 -9.30 6.86
C TRP A 61 2.39 -9.55 5.80
N ASN A 62 2.46 -10.76 5.25
CA ASN A 62 3.36 -11.07 4.15
C ASN A 62 3.01 -10.29 2.87
N TYR A 63 1.73 -10.08 2.58
CA TYR A 63 1.28 -9.25 1.47
C TYR A 63 1.73 -7.79 1.61
N LEU A 64 1.50 -7.16 2.77
CA LEU A 64 1.95 -5.81 3.06
C LEU A 64 3.49 -5.69 3.02
N ARG A 65 4.18 -6.69 3.55
CA ARG A 65 5.65 -6.81 3.47
C ARG A 65 6.14 -6.88 2.03
N LYS A 66 5.45 -7.56 1.12
CA LYS A 66 5.84 -7.61 -0.30
C LYS A 66 5.84 -6.22 -0.93
N GLN A 67 4.81 -5.41 -0.69
CA GLN A 67 4.73 -4.05 -1.24
C GLN A 67 5.90 -3.18 -0.76
N THR A 68 6.20 -3.24 0.54
CA THR A 68 7.31 -2.48 1.13
C THR A 68 8.69 -3.03 0.78
N PHE A 69 8.83 -4.34 0.61
CA PHE A 69 10.09 -5.00 0.26
C PHE A 69 10.55 -4.66 -1.16
N VAL A 70 9.61 -4.48 -2.10
CA VAL A 70 9.96 -4.09 -3.47
C VAL A 70 10.68 -2.74 -3.49
N LEU A 71 10.28 -1.79 -2.63
CA LEU A 71 10.92 -0.47 -2.52
C LEU A 71 12.38 -0.53 -2.02
N GLU A 72 12.80 -1.64 -1.40
CA GLU A 72 14.19 -1.83 -1.00
C GLU A 72 15.08 -2.30 -2.16
N SER A 73 14.48 -2.85 -3.23
CA SER A 73 15.21 -3.25 -4.43
C SER A 73 15.43 -2.08 -5.39
N TYR A 74 16.59 -2.02 -6.03
CA TYR A 74 16.88 -0.95 -7.01
C TYR A 74 17.93 -1.39 -8.03
N VAL A 75 17.86 -0.76 -9.19
CA VAL A 75 18.75 -1.05 -10.34
C VAL A 75 19.72 0.10 -10.63
N SER A 76 19.34 1.32 -10.28
CA SER A 76 20.17 2.53 -10.47
C SER A 76 20.06 3.45 -9.26
N LYS A 77 20.98 4.42 -9.15
CA LYS A 77 20.95 5.42 -8.09
C LYS A 77 19.67 6.27 -8.13
N VAL A 78 19.16 6.57 -9.32
CA VAL A 78 17.91 7.31 -9.51
C VAL A 78 16.72 6.49 -9.01
N ASN A 79 16.65 5.21 -9.38
CA ASN A 79 15.63 4.28 -8.87
C ASN A 79 15.69 4.19 -7.34
N TRP A 80 16.88 4.04 -6.76
CA TRP A 80 17.06 4.03 -5.31
C TRP A 80 16.53 5.31 -4.63
N MET A 81 16.85 6.49 -5.17
CA MET A 81 16.32 7.75 -4.63
C MET A 81 14.79 7.82 -4.75
N MET A 82 14.23 7.41 -5.88
CA MET A 82 12.78 7.38 -6.11
C MET A 82 12.08 6.45 -5.12
N ASN A 83 12.59 5.23 -4.93
CA ASN A 83 12.02 4.28 -3.99
C ASN A 83 12.15 4.76 -2.55
N ARG A 84 13.25 5.41 -2.18
CA ARG A 84 13.42 6.01 -0.84
C ARG A 84 12.48 7.19 -0.63
N ALA A 85 12.24 8.01 -1.65
CA ALA A 85 11.25 9.07 -1.61
C ALA A 85 9.83 8.50 -1.44
N LEU A 86 9.42 7.54 -2.28
CA LEU A 86 8.13 6.86 -2.17
C LEU A 86 7.94 6.21 -0.79
N PHE A 87 8.94 5.49 -0.30
CA PHE A 87 8.94 4.89 1.03
C PHE A 87 8.70 5.95 2.13
N THR A 88 9.45 7.05 2.10
CA THR A 88 9.42 8.06 3.15
C THR A 88 8.11 8.85 3.10
N SER A 89 7.67 9.25 1.91
CA SER A 89 6.40 9.93 1.68
C SER A 89 5.22 9.06 2.09
N HIS A 90 5.21 7.78 1.72
CA HIS A 90 4.12 6.89 2.12
C HIS A 90 4.09 6.69 3.63
N CYS A 91 5.24 6.52 4.30
CA CYS A 91 5.29 6.44 5.75
C CYS A 91 4.74 7.70 6.43
N TYR A 92 5.19 8.88 5.97
CA TYR A 92 4.73 10.17 6.49
C TYR A 92 3.23 10.37 6.30
N LEU A 93 2.72 10.12 5.09
CA LEU A 93 1.29 10.28 4.78
C LEU A 93 0.44 9.25 5.52
N SER A 94 0.89 8.00 5.65
CA SER A 94 0.11 6.95 6.33
C SER A 94 -0.08 7.25 7.81
N TRP A 95 1.00 7.55 8.53
CA TRP A 95 0.88 7.94 9.94
C TRP A 95 0.27 9.33 10.11
N GLY A 96 0.53 10.27 9.19
CA GLY A 96 -0.12 11.57 9.16
C GLY A 96 -1.64 11.46 8.98
N PHE A 97 -2.12 10.45 8.26
CA PHE A 97 -3.54 10.14 8.12
C PHE A 97 -4.12 9.52 9.40
N VAL A 98 -3.39 8.62 10.06
CA VAL A 98 -3.88 7.92 11.28
C VAL A 98 -3.87 8.83 12.52
N TRP A 99 -2.89 9.73 12.64
CA TRP A 99 -2.68 10.55 13.83
C TRP A 99 -3.88 11.41 14.26
N PRO A 100 -4.59 12.11 13.35
CA PRO A 100 -5.81 12.84 13.68
C PRO A 100 -6.88 11.99 14.38
N TYR A 101 -7.01 10.72 14.01
CA TYR A 101 -7.99 9.82 14.64
C TYR A 101 -7.60 9.41 16.06
N ILE A 102 -6.30 9.20 16.30
CA ILE A 102 -5.77 8.97 17.65
C ILE A 102 -6.03 10.21 18.52
N MET A 103 -5.72 11.40 18.01
CA MET A 103 -5.95 12.66 18.72
C MET A 103 -7.44 12.92 18.96
N ALA A 104 -8.30 12.59 18.00
CA ALA A 104 -9.74 12.72 18.15
C ALA A 104 -10.27 11.83 19.27
N LEU A 105 -9.79 10.59 19.37
CA LEU A 105 -10.12 9.69 20.47
C LEU A 105 -9.71 10.29 21.82
N VAL A 106 -8.49 10.84 21.93
CA VAL A 106 -8.02 11.52 23.15
C VAL A 106 -8.94 12.69 23.53
N HIS A 107 -9.31 13.54 22.58
CA HIS A 107 -10.21 14.68 22.83
C HIS A 107 -11.62 14.22 23.26
N VAL A 108 -12.18 13.19 22.62
CA VAL A 108 -13.49 12.63 23.01
C VAL A 108 -13.43 12.03 24.42
N LEU A 109 -12.40 11.22 24.72
CA LEU A 109 -12.23 10.62 26.05
C LEU A 109 -12.02 11.69 27.14
N THR A 110 -11.29 12.76 26.83
CA THR A 110 -11.09 13.91 27.73
C THR A 110 -12.42 14.59 28.02
N ALA A 111 -13.22 14.90 26.99
CA ALA A 111 -14.54 15.50 27.15
C ALA A 111 -15.52 14.62 27.94
N LEU A 112 -15.51 13.30 27.73
CA LEU A 112 -16.33 12.35 28.48
C LEU A 112 -15.92 12.26 29.96
N ARG A 113 -14.63 12.47 30.28
CA ARG A 113 -14.10 12.41 31.64
C ARG A 113 -14.20 13.73 32.39
N ALA A 114 -14.37 14.86 31.71
CA ALA A 114 -14.47 16.19 32.29
C ALA A 114 -15.48 16.32 33.46
N PRO A 115 -16.67 15.69 33.43
CA PRO A 115 -17.62 15.79 34.55
C PRO A 115 -17.14 15.13 35.86
N TYR A 116 -16.10 14.29 35.81
CA TYR A 116 -15.64 13.48 36.94
C TYR A 116 -14.29 13.95 37.51
N SER A 117 -13.71 15.03 36.99
CA SER A 117 -12.38 15.50 37.40
C SER A 117 -12.16 16.98 37.08
N GLU A 118 -11.96 17.82 38.10
CA GLU A 118 -11.72 19.27 37.95
C GLU A 118 -10.53 19.60 37.03
N ILE A 119 -9.42 18.84 37.14
CA ILE A 119 -8.24 19.01 36.25
C ILE A 119 -8.57 18.75 34.77
N VAL A 120 -9.45 17.78 34.50
CA VAL A 120 -9.83 17.39 33.13
C VAL A 120 -10.88 18.35 32.59
N LYS A 121 -11.73 18.89 33.47
CA LYS A 121 -12.71 19.92 33.14
C LYS A 121 -12.03 21.19 32.63
N GLU A 122 -11.01 21.68 33.34
CA GLU A 122 -10.21 22.83 32.90
C GLU A 122 -9.54 22.58 31.53
N ALA A 123 -9.01 21.38 31.30
CA ALA A 123 -8.44 21.00 30.00
C ALA A 123 -9.51 20.85 28.88
N SER A 124 -10.73 20.44 29.22
CA SER A 124 -11.85 20.24 28.29
C SER A 124 -12.56 21.55 27.91
N ASP A 125 -12.49 22.58 28.75
CA ASP A 125 -13.09 23.90 28.47
C ASP A 125 -12.44 24.59 27.24
N SER A 126 -11.27 24.09 26.80
CA SER A 126 -10.68 24.43 25.51
C SER A 126 -11.51 23.88 24.33
N SER A 127 -12.41 24.70 23.78
CA SER A 127 -13.29 24.35 22.64
C SER A 127 -12.57 23.96 21.34
N CYS A 128 -11.25 24.14 21.26
CA CYS A 128 -10.46 23.90 20.05
C CYS A 128 -10.45 22.40 19.67
N GLY A 129 -10.27 21.50 20.65
CA GLY A 129 -10.17 20.06 20.39
C GLY A 129 -11.44 19.47 19.78
N LEU A 130 -12.61 19.77 20.34
CA LEU A 130 -13.89 19.26 19.83
C LEU A 130 -14.27 19.85 18.46
N LYS A 131 -13.84 21.07 18.15
CA LYS A 131 -13.97 21.65 16.79
C LYS A 131 -13.14 20.88 15.78
N LEU A 132 -11.90 20.52 16.13
CA LEU A 132 -11.05 19.69 15.28
C LEU A 132 -11.63 18.28 15.08
N VAL A 133 -12.18 17.67 16.12
CA VAL A 133 -12.89 16.38 16.02
C VAL A 133 -14.09 16.48 15.07
N SER A 134 -14.88 17.55 15.18
CA SER A 134 -16.04 17.78 14.31
C SER A 134 -15.62 17.99 12.85
N CYS A 135 -14.54 18.75 12.62
CA CYS A 135 -13.96 18.92 11.29
C CYS A 135 -13.48 17.58 10.71
N LEU A 136 -12.72 16.79 11.50
CA LEU A 136 -12.26 15.48 11.09
C LEU A 136 -13.42 14.56 10.71
N PHE A 137 -14.49 14.55 11.51
CA PHE A 137 -15.69 13.76 11.23
C PHE A 137 -16.32 14.12 9.88
N ILE A 138 -16.46 15.41 9.57
CA ILE A 138 -16.98 15.87 8.27
C ILE A 138 -16.05 15.44 7.12
N CYS A 139 -14.74 15.58 7.30
CA CYS A 139 -13.74 15.13 6.33
C CYS A 139 -13.86 13.62 6.07
N THR A 140 -13.96 12.80 7.12
CA THR A 140 -14.11 11.34 7.02
C THR A 140 -15.39 10.95 6.28
N LEU A 141 -16.52 11.62 6.56
CA LEU A 141 -17.76 11.36 5.81
C LEU A 141 -17.60 11.69 4.32
N THR A 142 -16.96 12.81 4.01
CA THR A 142 -16.69 13.22 2.63
C THR A 142 -15.78 12.24 1.91
N GLU A 143 -14.75 11.74 2.59
CA GLU A 143 -13.82 10.73 2.08
C GLU A 143 -14.55 9.40 1.81
N LEU A 144 -15.38 8.93 2.73
CA LEU A 144 -16.14 7.69 2.56
C LEU A 144 -17.12 7.77 1.40
N VAL A 145 -17.80 8.90 1.22
CA VAL A 145 -18.66 9.14 0.05
C VAL A 145 -17.85 9.15 -1.25
N SER A 146 -16.67 9.76 -1.22
CA SER A 146 -15.76 9.81 -2.37
C SER A 146 -15.25 8.41 -2.75
N MET A 147 -14.81 7.63 -1.76
CA MET A 147 -14.40 6.24 -1.95
C MET A 147 -15.55 5.38 -2.47
N TRP A 148 -16.76 5.51 -1.90
CA TRP A 148 -17.95 4.84 -2.42
C TRP A 148 -18.18 5.12 -3.89
N ASN A 149 -18.09 6.38 -4.30
CA ASN A 149 -18.29 6.78 -5.67
C ASN A 149 -17.20 6.21 -6.60
N LEU A 150 -15.94 6.26 -6.17
CA LEU A 150 -14.82 5.68 -6.92
C LEU A 150 -15.00 4.17 -7.11
N THR A 151 -15.23 3.43 -6.03
CA THR A 151 -15.42 1.97 -6.07
C THR A 151 -16.63 1.59 -6.93
N LYS A 152 -17.70 2.41 -6.93
CA LYS A 152 -18.85 2.21 -7.81
C LYS A 152 -18.46 2.27 -9.29
N VAL A 153 -17.69 3.28 -9.68
CA VAL A 153 -17.22 3.45 -11.06
C VAL A 153 -16.27 2.31 -11.45
N GLU A 154 -15.35 1.92 -10.57
CA GLU A 154 -14.43 0.80 -10.83
C GLU A 154 -15.16 -0.52 -11.00
N ILE A 155 -16.15 -0.81 -10.17
CA ILE A 155 -16.98 -2.02 -10.30
C ILE A 155 -17.80 -2.00 -11.59
N GLN A 156 -18.35 -0.84 -11.97
CA GLN A 156 -19.05 -0.69 -13.25
C GLN A 156 -18.12 -1.01 -14.43
N LEU A 157 -16.91 -0.45 -14.42
CA LEU A 157 -15.90 -0.73 -15.44
C LEU A 157 -15.54 -2.21 -15.49
N CYS A 158 -15.27 -2.84 -14.34
CA CYS A 158 -14.95 -4.27 -14.26
C CYS A 158 -16.08 -5.15 -14.83
N ASN A 159 -17.34 -4.83 -14.48
CA ASN A 159 -18.51 -5.55 -14.99
C ASN A 159 -18.72 -5.34 -16.50
N MET A 160 -18.36 -4.19 -17.05
CA MET A 160 -18.42 -3.92 -18.49
C MET A 160 -17.33 -4.64 -19.26
N LEU A 161 -16.12 -4.73 -18.70
CA LEU A 161 -14.98 -5.40 -19.33
C LEU A 161 -15.03 -6.93 -19.22
N SER A 162 -15.78 -7.47 -18.25
CA SER A 162 -15.95 -8.93 -18.04
C SER A 162 -17.44 -9.32 -17.96
N PRO A 163 -18.18 -9.24 -19.08
CA PRO A 163 -19.62 -9.52 -19.10
C PRO A 163 -19.96 -10.99 -18.81
N GLU A 164 -19.03 -11.91 -19.07
CA GLU A 164 -19.18 -13.35 -18.83
C GLU A 164 -18.87 -13.76 -17.38
N GLY A 165 -18.22 -12.88 -16.61
CA GLY A 165 -17.87 -13.12 -15.21
C GLY A 165 -19.03 -12.89 -14.24
N PRO A 166 -18.93 -13.39 -12.99
CA PRO A 166 -19.89 -13.05 -11.95
C PRO A 166 -19.86 -11.55 -11.68
N LYS A 167 -21.04 -10.90 -11.68
CA LYS A 167 -21.15 -9.46 -11.42
C LYS A 167 -20.70 -9.14 -10.00
N VAL A 168 -19.75 -8.22 -9.89
CA VAL A 168 -19.33 -7.66 -8.60
C VAL A 168 -20.30 -6.53 -8.22
N SER A 169 -20.64 -6.43 -6.94
CA SER A 169 -21.57 -5.40 -6.45
C SER A 169 -21.10 -4.80 -5.13
N LEU A 170 -21.52 -3.56 -4.86
CA LEU A 170 -21.22 -2.85 -3.62
C LEU A 170 -22.11 -3.26 -2.43
N GLY A 171 -23.20 -4.00 -2.68
CA GLY A 171 -24.21 -4.30 -1.64
C GLY A 171 -23.69 -5.17 -0.50
N SER A 172 -22.60 -5.90 -0.71
CA SER A 172 -21.96 -6.74 0.31
C SER A 172 -20.95 -6.00 1.18
N TYR A 173 -20.62 -4.73 0.87
CA TYR A 173 -19.57 -4.00 1.57
C TYR A 173 -20.07 -3.37 2.86
N ASN A 174 -19.39 -3.65 3.96
CA ASN A 174 -19.54 -2.92 5.22
C ASN A 174 -18.55 -1.75 5.24
N TRP A 175 -19.03 -0.54 4.98
CA TRP A 175 -18.18 0.65 4.87
C TRP A 175 -17.52 1.07 6.19
N GLY A 176 -18.11 0.74 7.33
CA GLY A 176 -17.46 0.91 8.62
C GLY A 176 -16.22 0.01 8.76
N LEU A 177 -16.34 -1.25 8.34
CA LEU A 177 -15.19 -2.17 8.30
C LEU A 177 -14.15 -1.76 7.26
N VAL A 178 -14.57 -1.27 6.09
CA VAL A 178 -13.66 -0.72 5.07
C VAL A 178 -12.85 0.42 5.66
N PHE A 179 -13.50 1.36 6.35
CA PHE A 179 -12.81 2.47 7.00
C PHE A 179 -11.80 2.00 8.06
N ILE A 180 -12.21 1.08 8.93
CA ILE A 180 -11.30 0.48 9.93
C ILE A 180 -10.11 -0.19 9.22
N ALA A 181 -10.35 -0.92 8.13
CA ALA A 181 -9.29 -1.55 7.36
C ALA A 181 -8.31 -0.52 6.78
N VAL A 182 -8.79 0.62 6.26
CA VAL A 182 -7.92 1.71 5.78
C VAL A 182 -7.05 2.26 6.92
N LEU A 183 -7.62 2.49 8.10
CA LEU A 183 -6.85 2.95 9.26
C LEU A 183 -5.79 1.94 9.70
N VAL A 184 -6.16 0.67 9.79
CA VAL A 184 -5.25 -0.41 10.18
C VAL A 184 -4.13 -0.58 9.15
N ASP A 185 -4.44 -0.55 7.85
CA ASP A 185 -3.45 -0.69 6.80
C ASP A 185 -2.45 0.47 6.80
N ASN A 186 -2.93 1.71 6.91
CA ASN A 186 -2.07 2.89 7.04
C ASN A 186 -1.24 2.89 8.33
N PHE A 187 -1.77 2.34 9.42
CA PHE A 187 -1.00 2.21 10.66
C PHE A 187 0.12 1.15 10.53
N LEU A 188 -0.20 0.01 9.91
CA LEU A 188 0.72 -1.12 9.75
C LEU A 188 1.75 -0.89 8.66
N TYR A 189 1.45 -0.08 7.64
CA TYR A 189 2.36 0.15 6.52
C TYR A 189 3.76 0.59 6.99
N PRO A 190 3.93 1.64 7.81
CA PRO A 190 5.26 2.07 8.23
C PRO A 190 5.98 1.02 9.08
N ILE A 191 5.23 0.28 9.93
CA ILE A 191 5.79 -0.83 10.71
C ILE A 191 6.33 -1.92 9.79
N SER A 192 5.56 -2.28 8.76
CA SER A 192 6.00 -3.22 7.71
C SER A 192 7.21 -2.68 6.94
N ALA A 193 7.22 -1.38 6.63
CA ALA A 193 8.27 -0.71 5.90
C ALA A 193 9.60 -0.76 6.66
N PHE A 194 9.60 -0.39 7.95
CA PHE A 194 10.76 -0.58 8.84
C PHE A 194 11.18 -2.05 8.90
N ARG A 195 10.22 -2.97 9.09
CA ARG A 195 10.52 -4.40 9.16
C ARG A 195 11.15 -4.94 7.88
N SER A 196 10.74 -4.47 6.71
CA SER A 196 11.33 -4.82 5.40
C SER A 196 12.72 -4.24 5.24
N HIS A 197 12.95 -3.00 5.68
CA HIS A 197 14.28 -2.39 5.65
C HIS A 197 15.30 -3.17 6.51
N PHE A 198 14.92 -3.61 7.71
CA PHE A 198 15.82 -4.39 8.58
C PHE A 198 15.92 -5.87 8.20
N SER A 199 14.90 -6.41 7.55
CA SER A 199 14.87 -7.81 7.15
C SER A 199 14.76 -7.92 5.65
N GLN A 200 15.94 -8.02 5.08
CA GLN A 200 16.20 -8.18 3.67
C GLN A 200 15.88 -9.62 3.20
N SER A 201 14.74 -10.17 3.63
CA SER A 201 14.20 -11.43 3.14
C SER A 201 12.67 -11.41 3.08
N ILE A 202 12.08 -12.03 2.05
CA ILE A 202 10.62 -12.14 1.88
C ILE A 202 10.25 -13.54 1.40
N ASN A 203 9.06 -14.02 1.80
CA ASN A 203 8.48 -15.25 1.24
C ASN A 203 7.44 -14.89 0.18
N TRP A 204 7.61 -15.41 -1.01
CA TRP A 204 6.64 -15.33 -2.08
C TRP A 204 6.23 -16.73 -2.51
N SER A 205 5.03 -17.14 -2.12
CA SER A 205 4.41 -18.40 -2.55
C SER A 205 5.31 -19.63 -2.33
N GLY A 206 5.99 -19.69 -1.17
CA GLY A 206 6.90 -20.79 -0.83
C GLY A 206 8.35 -20.57 -1.29
N ILE A 207 8.64 -19.53 -2.07
CA ILE A 207 10.00 -19.17 -2.46
C ILE A 207 10.49 -18.03 -1.57
N ARG A 208 11.62 -18.22 -0.90
CA ARG A 208 12.24 -17.20 -0.05
C ARG A 208 13.33 -16.47 -0.81
N TYR A 209 13.18 -15.16 -0.92
CA TYR A 209 14.13 -14.26 -1.55
C TYR A 209 14.92 -13.52 -0.49
N TYR A 210 16.20 -13.29 -0.74
CA TYR A 210 17.11 -12.54 0.11
C TYR A 210 17.72 -11.39 -0.68
N LEU A 211 17.52 -10.18 -0.17
CA LEU A 211 18.15 -8.97 -0.69
C LEU A 211 19.51 -8.74 -0.01
N ARG A 212 20.46 -8.20 -0.76
CA ARG A 212 21.71 -7.62 -0.26
C ARG A 212 22.05 -6.44 -1.14
N ASN A 213 22.27 -5.28 -0.53
CA ASN A 213 22.57 -4.03 -1.25
C ASN A 213 21.53 -3.72 -2.35
N GLY A 214 20.25 -3.91 -2.04
CA GLY A 214 19.13 -3.66 -2.97
C GLY A 214 18.99 -4.64 -4.14
N LYS A 215 19.76 -5.73 -4.14
CA LYS A 215 19.73 -6.76 -5.18
C LYS A 215 19.41 -8.13 -4.61
N ILE A 216 18.75 -8.97 -5.38
CA ILE A 216 18.50 -10.36 -5.02
C ILE A 216 19.83 -11.11 -5.03
N ASN A 217 20.22 -11.58 -3.86
CA ASN A 217 21.47 -12.29 -3.63
C ASN A 217 21.24 -13.81 -3.55
N LYS A 218 20.12 -14.23 -2.94
CA LYS A 218 19.81 -15.66 -2.78
C LYS A 218 18.32 -15.91 -2.94
N VAL A 219 18.00 -17.01 -3.60
CA VAL A 219 16.65 -17.56 -3.72
C VAL A 219 16.67 -18.96 -3.13
N GLN A 220 15.75 -19.27 -2.22
CA GLN A 220 15.60 -20.58 -1.61
C GLN A 220 14.17 -21.07 -1.80
N THR A 221 13.98 -22.21 -2.43
CA THR A 221 12.67 -22.82 -2.56
C THR A 221 12.36 -23.60 -1.29
N THR A 222 11.25 -23.27 -0.63
CA THR A 222 10.77 -24.02 0.54
C THR A 222 9.97 -25.23 0.05
N TYR A 223 10.61 -26.13 -0.71
CA TYR A 223 10.09 -27.49 -0.83
C TYR A 223 10.62 -28.26 0.37
N SER A 224 9.77 -28.39 1.39
CA SER A 224 9.95 -29.46 2.37
C SER A 224 9.81 -30.78 1.63
N MET A 225 10.93 -31.48 1.43
CA MET A 225 10.90 -32.94 1.42
C MET A 225 10.45 -33.39 2.81
N SER A 226 9.18 -33.72 2.94
CA SER A 226 8.63 -34.70 3.91
C SER A 226 7.12 -34.82 3.67
#